data_AF-A0A4S3J5B4-F1
#
_entry.id   AF-A0A4S3J5B4-F1
#
_cell.length_a   1.000
_cell.length_b   1.000
_cell.length_c   1.000
_cell.angle_alpha   90.00
_cell.angle_beta   90.00
_cell.angle_gamma   90.00
#
_symmetry.space_group_name_H-M   'P 1'
#
loop_
_entity.id
_entity.type
_entity.pdbx_description
1 polymer ?
#
loop_
_entity_poly.entity_id
_entity_poly.type
_entity_poly.pdbx_seq_one_letter_code
_entity_poly.pdbx_strand_id
1 'polypeptide(L)'
;MTFTQGPSGLTFYSAANRSHQYETPTKVSCSYCQTPIMDEGRNMCLIFPSSIEYGEDYEKWRNAFEVDCHICYTTRVVDLPDGKPKWSGLDEHSNRLDDVGRGVSVRNNSSGYA
;
A
#
# COMPACT_ATOMS: atom_id res chain seq x y z
N MET A 1 -3.87 -11.57 12.48
CA MET A 1 -4.12 -12.10 11.12
C MET A 1 -3.94 -13.61 11.16
N THR A 2 -4.86 -14.37 10.57
CA THR A 2 -4.80 -15.84 10.51
C THR A 2 -5.07 -16.29 9.09
N PHE A 3 -4.36 -17.32 8.62
CA PHE A 3 -4.59 -17.95 7.32
C PHE A 3 -5.43 -19.21 7.49
N THR A 4 -6.38 -19.45 6.58
CA THR A 4 -7.33 -20.57 6.65
C THR A 4 -6.64 -21.95 6.71
N GLN A 5 -5.50 -22.09 6.03
CA GLN A 5 -4.67 -23.31 6.06
C GLN A 5 -3.34 -23.13 6.80
N GLY A 6 -3.18 -22.04 7.55
CA GLY A 6 -1.90 -21.69 8.17
C GLY A 6 -0.76 -21.52 7.15
N PRO A 7 0.51 -21.64 7.57
CA PRO A 7 1.66 -21.41 6.70
C PRO A 7 1.82 -22.40 5.55
N SER A 8 1.28 -23.62 5.67
CA SER A 8 1.37 -24.64 4.61
C SER A 8 0.57 -24.28 3.36
N GLY A 9 -0.43 -23.41 3.50
CA GLY A 9 -1.20 -22.85 2.38
C GLY A 9 -0.48 -21.71 1.63
N LEU A 10 0.77 -21.39 2.01
CA LEU A 10 1.48 -20.21 1.50
C LEU A 10 2.74 -20.60 0.72
N THR A 11 3.07 -19.78 -0.27
CA THR A 11 4.35 -19.77 -0.95
C THR A 11 4.99 -18.40 -0.75
N PHE A 12 6.30 -18.42 -0.50
CA PHE A 12 7.11 -17.24 -0.23
C PHE A 12 8.04 -16.96 -1.41
N TYR A 13 8.36 -15.70 -1.63
CA TYR A 13 9.40 -15.31 -2.57
C TYR A 13 10.13 -14.05 -2.11
N SER A 14 11.42 -14.19 -1.81
CA SER A 14 12.33 -13.08 -1.58
C SER A 14 13.01 -12.70 -2.89
N ALA A 15 12.69 -11.51 -3.40
CA ALA A 15 13.30 -11.00 -4.62
C ALA A 15 14.80 -10.70 -4.44
N ALA A 16 15.21 -10.28 -3.23
CA ALA A 16 16.60 -9.93 -2.92
C ALA A 16 17.52 -11.15 -3.05
N ASN A 17 17.08 -12.30 -2.53
CA ASN A 17 17.87 -13.53 -2.53
C ASN A 17 17.42 -14.53 -3.60
N ARG A 18 16.40 -14.19 -4.39
CA ARG A 18 15.79 -15.05 -5.42
C ARG A 18 15.44 -16.44 -4.88
N SER A 19 14.84 -16.45 -3.69
CA SER A 19 14.59 -17.66 -2.90
C SER A 19 13.12 -17.81 -2.54
N HIS A 20 12.69 -19.06 -2.40
CA HIS A 20 11.38 -19.43 -1.86
C HIS A 20 11.41 -19.73 -0.36
N GLN A 21 12.57 -19.61 0.28
CA GLN A 21 12.66 -19.69 1.73
C GLN A 21 11.99 -18.47 2.36
N TYR A 22 11.38 -18.68 3.51
CA TYR A 22 10.78 -17.59 4.27
C TYR A 22 11.87 -16.69 4.87
N GLU A 23 11.86 -15.42 4.50
CA GLU A 23 12.70 -14.36 5.05
C GLU A 23 12.07 -12.99 4.73
N THR A 24 12.18 -12.00 5.60
CA THR A 24 11.64 -10.67 5.29
C THR A 24 12.70 -9.76 4.66
N PRO A 25 12.37 -9.00 3.59
CA PRO A 25 11.05 -8.89 2.96
C PRO A 25 10.69 -10.07 2.02
N THR A 26 9.43 -10.51 2.02
CA THR A 26 8.95 -11.58 1.14
C THR A 26 7.57 -11.30 0.56
N LYS A 27 7.34 -11.80 -0.65
CA LYS A 27 6.02 -11.86 -1.28
C LYS A 27 5.34 -13.15 -0.85
N VAL A 28 4.10 -13.04 -0.41
CA VAL A 28 3.29 -14.16 0.07
C VAL A 28 2.14 -14.39 -0.89
N SER A 29 2.03 -15.61 -1.40
CA SER A 29 0.98 -16.04 -2.33
C SER A 29 0.37 -17.37 -1.88
N CYS A 30 -0.82 -17.70 -2.39
CA CYS A 30 -1.43 -19.01 -2.17
C CYS A 30 -0.58 -20.11 -2.80
N SER A 31 -0.27 -21.17 -2.05
CA SER A 31 0.57 -22.27 -2.55
C SER A 31 -0.05 -23.07 -3.70
N TYR A 32 -1.38 -23.08 -3.79
CA TYR A 32 -2.11 -23.80 -4.83
C TYR A 32 -2.25 -23.00 -6.12
N CYS A 33 -2.86 -21.82 -6.06
CA CYS A 33 -3.21 -21.03 -7.26
C CYS A 33 -2.26 -19.86 -7.52
N GLN A 34 -1.29 -19.61 -6.63
CA GLN A 34 -0.32 -18.50 -6.74
C GLN A 34 -0.96 -17.11 -6.74
N THR A 35 -2.21 -16.98 -6.29
CA THR A 35 -2.85 -15.68 -6.07
C THR A 35 -2.05 -14.88 -5.03
N PRO A 36 -1.65 -13.63 -5.32
CA PRO A 36 -0.99 -12.76 -4.36
C PRO A 36 -1.89 -12.46 -3.14
N ILE A 37 -1.32 -12.54 -1.95
CA ILE A 37 -2.06 -12.30 -0.69
C ILE A 37 -1.53 -11.06 0.02
N MET A 38 -0.21 -10.96 0.17
CA MET A 38 0.44 -9.84 0.83
C MET A 38 1.94 -9.79 0.54
N ASP A 39 2.56 -8.65 0.80
CA ASP A 39 4.01 -8.50 0.93
C ASP A 39 4.34 -8.24 2.40
N GLU A 40 5.22 -9.06 2.98
CA GLU A 40 5.70 -8.91 4.35
C GLU A 40 7.05 -8.21 4.37
N GLY A 41 7.12 -7.06 5.03
CA GLY A 41 8.34 -6.36 5.36
C GLY A 41 8.83 -6.70 6.76
N ARG A 42 9.88 -6.01 7.23
CA ARG A 42 10.43 -6.26 8.58
C ARG A 42 9.54 -5.76 9.71
N ASN A 43 8.80 -4.67 9.46
CA ASN A 43 7.96 -3.99 10.45
C ASN A 43 6.58 -3.61 9.89
N MET A 44 6.24 -4.07 8.69
CA MET A 44 5.00 -3.71 8.01
C MET A 44 4.55 -4.84 7.10
N CYS A 45 3.27 -4.84 6.75
CA CYS A 45 2.73 -5.74 5.75
C CYS A 45 1.80 -4.95 4.81
N LEU A 46 1.91 -5.22 3.51
CA LEU A 46 1.00 -4.70 2.49
C LEU A 46 0.10 -5.84 2.06
N ILE A 47 -1.19 -5.76 2.35
CA ILE A 47 -2.15 -6.85 2.16
C ILE A 47 -3.13 -6.46 1.06
N PHE A 48 -3.49 -7.40 0.19
CA PHE A 48 -4.57 -7.20 -0.77
C PHE A 48 -5.92 -7.28 -0.04
N PRO A 49 -6.69 -6.18 0.09
CA PRO A 49 -7.92 -6.19 0.90
C PRO A 49 -8.97 -7.17 0.38
N SER A 50 -8.99 -7.42 -0.92
CA SER A 50 -9.89 -8.40 -1.56
C SER A 50 -9.65 -9.85 -1.11
N SER A 51 -8.48 -10.14 -0.53
CA SER A 51 -8.11 -11.48 -0.06
C SER A 51 -8.50 -11.74 1.39
N ILE A 52 -9.13 -10.77 2.07
CA ILE A 52 -9.54 -10.89 3.46
C ILE A 52 -11.05 -11.17 3.53
N GLU A 53 -11.41 -12.21 4.28
CA GLU A 53 -12.80 -12.46 4.66
C GLU A 53 -13.24 -11.39 5.68
N TYR A 54 -14.21 -10.57 5.28
CA TYR A 54 -14.81 -9.56 6.16
C TYR A 54 -15.96 -10.17 6.95
N GLY A 55 -16.19 -9.65 8.16
CA GLY A 55 -17.31 -10.06 9.01
C GLY A 55 -18.65 -9.54 8.50
N GLU A 56 -19.68 -9.55 9.36
CA GLU A 56 -21.05 -9.21 8.97
C GLU A 56 -21.23 -7.73 8.55
N ASP A 57 -20.37 -6.82 9.01
CA ASP A 57 -20.46 -5.38 8.76
C ASP A 57 -19.55 -4.94 7.60
N TYR A 58 -20.11 -5.01 6.39
CA TYR A 58 -19.43 -4.62 5.16
C TYR A 58 -19.03 -3.14 5.14
N GLU A 59 -19.86 -2.24 5.65
CA GLU A 59 -19.56 -0.80 5.62
C GLU A 59 -18.41 -0.43 6.55
N LYS A 60 -18.41 -0.99 7.76
CA LYS A 60 -17.28 -0.84 8.67
C LYS A 60 -16.00 -1.39 8.07
N TRP A 61 -16.08 -2.54 7.39
CA TRP A 61 -14.93 -3.12 6.69
C TRP A 61 -14.43 -2.20 5.58
N ARG A 62 -15.33 -1.71 4.71
CA ARG A 62 -14.98 -0.82 3.60
C ARG A 62 -14.31 0.47 4.09
N ASN A 63 -14.82 1.05 5.17
CA ASN A 63 -14.27 2.28 5.76
C ASN A 63 -12.90 2.04 6.42
N ALA A 64 -12.65 0.85 6.99
CA ALA A 64 -11.35 0.52 7.59
C ALA A 64 -10.20 0.42 6.57
N PHE A 65 -10.52 0.23 5.28
CA PHE A 65 -9.56 0.17 4.18
C PHE A 65 -9.68 1.38 3.23
N GLU A 66 -10.35 2.45 3.67
CA GLU A 66 -10.36 3.69 2.90
C GLU A 66 -8.93 4.24 2.75
N VAL A 67 -8.60 4.71 1.55
CA VAL A 67 -7.28 5.25 1.26
C VAL A 67 -7.09 6.59 1.98
N ASP A 68 -6.05 6.67 2.81
CA ASP A 68 -5.62 7.93 3.44
C ASP A 68 -4.73 8.76 2.52
N CYS A 69 -3.84 8.11 1.76
CA CYS A 69 -2.93 8.76 0.83
C CYS A 69 -2.38 7.81 -0.25
N HIS A 70 -1.74 8.39 -1.27
CA HIS A 70 -1.00 7.69 -2.31
C HIS A 70 0.50 8.00 -2.19
N ILE A 71 1.31 6.97 -1.98
CA ILE A 71 2.77 7.03 -2.01
C ILE A 71 3.30 6.57 -3.37
N CYS A 72 4.54 6.96 -3.71
CA CYS A 72 5.20 6.62 -4.98
C CYS A 72 4.39 7.03 -6.23
N TYR A 73 3.64 8.12 -6.16
CA TYR A 73 2.65 8.50 -7.16
C TYR A 73 3.27 9.01 -8.49
N THR A 74 4.57 9.25 -8.54
CA THR A 74 5.29 9.56 -9.79
C THR A 74 5.37 8.36 -10.73
N THR A 75 5.33 7.14 -10.20
CA THR A 75 5.37 5.90 -10.98
C THR A 75 3.98 5.30 -11.23
N ARG A 76 2.91 6.09 -11.02
CA ARG A 76 1.54 5.64 -11.26
C ARG A 76 1.32 5.34 -12.74
N VAL A 77 0.43 4.38 -13.01
CA VAL A 77 0.00 4.04 -14.37
C VAL A 77 -1.26 4.82 -14.75
N VAL A 78 -2.06 5.23 -13.76
CA VAL A 78 -3.31 5.96 -13.95
C VAL A 78 -3.38 7.13 -12.97
N ASP A 79 -4.00 8.23 -13.40
CA ASP A 79 -4.37 9.33 -12.51
C ASP A 79 -5.54 8.91 -11.62
N LEU A 80 -5.54 9.36 -10.37
CA LEU A 80 -6.51 9.03 -9.33
C LEU A 80 -7.01 10.34 -8.69
N PRO A 81 -7.96 11.04 -9.33
CA PRO A 81 -8.47 12.32 -8.86
C PRO A 81 -9.50 12.13 -7.73
N ASP A 82 -9.06 11.56 -6.62
CA ASP A 82 -9.88 11.25 -5.44
C ASP A 82 -9.76 12.31 -4.32
N GLY A 83 -9.04 13.40 -4.56
CA GLY A 83 -8.77 14.44 -3.56
C GLY A 83 -7.91 13.98 -2.39
N LYS A 84 -7.40 12.73 -2.39
CA LYS A 84 -6.56 12.23 -1.32
C LYS A 84 -5.12 12.73 -1.50
N PRO A 85 -4.42 13.06 -0.39
CA PRO A 85 -2.98 13.22 -0.31
C PRO A 85 -2.15 12.38 -1.30
N LYS A 86 -1.34 13.02 -2.15
CA LYS A 86 -0.40 12.35 -3.07
C LYS A 86 1.04 12.75 -2.79
N TRP A 87 1.93 11.77 -2.82
CA TRP A 87 3.34 11.90 -2.51
C TRP A 87 4.20 11.30 -3.61
N SER A 88 5.29 11.97 -3.97
CA SER A 88 6.18 11.50 -5.03
C SER A 88 6.92 10.20 -4.69
N GLY A 89 7.12 9.95 -3.39
CA GLY A 89 7.72 8.76 -2.79
C GLY A 89 6.97 8.40 -1.51
N LEU A 90 7.70 8.17 -0.41
CA LEU A 90 7.08 7.95 0.90
C LEU A 90 6.35 9.19 1.40
N ASP A 91 5.27 8.99 2.14
CA ASP A 91 4.51 10.04 2.80
C ASP A 91 5.38 10.78 3.81
N GLU A 92 5.15 12.09 3.95
CA GLU A 92 5.87 13.02 4.85
C GLU A 92 7.39 13.16 4.62
N HIS A 93 7.96 12.34 3.74
CA HIS A 93 9.38 12.28 3.40
C HIS A 93 9.66 12.59 1.92
N SER A 94 8.63 13.01 1.16
CA SER A 94 8.76 13.32 -0.25
C SER A 94 7.90 14.51 -0.67
N ASN A 95 7.94 14.90 -1.94
CA ASN A 95 7.23 16.07 -2.43
C ASN A 95 5.73 15.78 -2.56
N ARG A 96 4.90 16.76 -2.17
CA ARG A 96 3.45 16.75 -2.39
C ARG A 96 3.11 16.91 -3.87
N LEU A 97 2.16 16.10 -4.34
CA LEU A 97 1.65 16.13 -5.70
C LEU A 97 0.15 16.47 -5.73
N ASP A 98 -0.31 17.05 -6.82
CA ASP A 98 -1.72 17.23 -7.13
C ASP A 98 -2.35 15.94 -7.67
N ASP A 99 -3.67 15.98 -7.92
CA ASP A 99 -4.45 14.83 -8.39
C ASP A 99 -4.06 14.29 -9.78
N VAL A 100 -3.26 15.05 -10.52
CA VAL A 100 -2.67 14.65 -11.81
C VAL A 100 -1.15 14.50 -11.72
N GLY A 101 -0.63 14.36 -10.49
CA GLY A 101 0.76 14.02 -10.18
C GLY A 101 1.80 15.10 -10.46
N ARG A 102 1.41 16.37 -10.50
CA ARG A 102 2.33 17.52 -10.64
C ARG A 102 2.69 18.06 -9.26
N GLY A 103 3.87 18.66 -9.14
CA GLY A 103 4.32 19.24 -7.87
C GLY A 103 3.41 20.37 -7.39
N VAL A 104 2.98 20.32 -6.12
CA VAL A 104 2.24 21.42 -5.50
C VAL A 104 3.25 22.49 -5.09
N SER A 105 3.18 23.67 -5.70
CA SER A 105 3.96 24.82 -5.24
C SER A 105 3.42 25.26 -3.88
N VAL A 106 4.25 25.16 -2.84
CA VAL A 106 3.94 25.75 -1.54
C VAL A 106 3.92 27.26 -1.75
N ARG A 107 2.73 27.84 -1.84
CA ARG A 107 2.59 29.29 -1.76
C ARG A 107 2.95 29.68 -0.33
N ASN A 108 4.19 30.13 -0.12
CA ASN A 108 4.55 30.84 1.09
C ASN A 108 3.66 32.06 1.17
N ASN A 109 2.67 32.04 2.05
CA ASN A 109 1.82 33.18 2.32
C ASN A 109 2.61 34.16 3.19
N SER A 110 3.68 34.75 2.65
CA SER A 110 4.30 35.94 3.21
C SER A 110 3.42 37.13 2.84
N SER A 111 2.40 37.40 3.64
CA SER A 111 1.53 38.57 3.50
C SER A 111 1.01 39.03 4.86
N GLY A 112 1.64 40.10 5.39
CA GLY A 112 1.10 41.04 6.38
C GLY A 112 1.33 40.64 7.85
N TYR A 113 1.86 41.48 8.74
CA TYR A 113 1.79 42.94 8.77
C TYR A 113 3.06 43.60 9.33
N ALA A 114 3.17 44.86 8.92
CA ALA A 114 4.10 45.91 9.35
C ALA A 114 4.22 46.09 10.86
#